data_AF-A0A6S7DBI3-F1
#
_entry.id   AF-A0A6S7DBI3-F1
#
_cell.length_a   1.000
_cell.length_b   1.000
_cell.length_c   1.000
_cell.angle_alpha   90.00
_cell.angle_beta   90.00
_cell.angle_gamma   90.00
#
_symmetry.space_group_name_H-M   'P 1'
#
loop_
_entity.id
_entity.type
_entity.pdbx_description
1 polymer ?
#
loop_
_entity_poly.entity_id
_entity_poly.type
_entity_poly.pdbx_seq_one_letter_code
_entity_poly.pdbx_strand_id
1 'polypeptide(L)'
;MKTVSRVGLGALLAAVSISTAFAQPQARPYDPSAPKTRADVRADLVEWRAAGYDPLDWIDYPCNALRAGRIVAARRAQQAGETMTQ
;
A
#
# COMPACT_ATOMS: atom_id res chain seq x y z
N MET A 1 -5.51 -40.67 -8.16
CA MET A 1 -4.45 -39.68 -8.45
C MET A 1 -4.94 -38.21 -8.54
N LYS A 2 -6.19 -37.86 -8.18
CA LYS A 2 -6.70 -36.48 -8.25
C LYS A 2 -6.74 -35.73 -6.90
N THR A 3 -6.77 -36.46 -5.79
CA THR A 3 -6.88 -35.90 -4.42
C THR A 3 -5.54 -35.42 -3.88
N VAL A 4 -4.45 -36.11 -4.21
CA VAL A 4 -3.07 -35.77 -3.77
C VAL A 4 -2.62 -34.39 -4.29
N SER A 5 -3.11 -33.99 -5.48
CA SER A 5 -2.81 -32.70 -6.11
C SER A 5 -3.46 -31.51 -5.39
N ARG A 6 -4.64 -31.69 -4.78
CA ARG A 6 -5.35 -30.61 -4.07
C ARG A 6 -4.73 -30.32 -2.71
N VAL A 7 -4.24 -31.35 -2.02
CA VAL A 7 -3.55 -31.21 -0.73
C VAL A 7 -2.18 -30.55 -0.92
N GLY A 8 -1.44 -30.93 -1.97
CA GLY A 8 -0.16 -30.29 -2.31
C GLY A 8 -0.31 -28.82 -2.71
N LEU A 9 -1.34 -28.49 -3.49
CA LEU A 9 -1.62 -27.10 -3.89
C LEU A 9 -2.03 -26.22 -2.70
N GLY A 10 -2.83 -26.75 -1.77
CA GLY A 10 -3.21 -26.05 -0.54
C GLY A 10 -2.02 -25.78 0.39
N ALA A 11 -1.10 -26.73 0.52
CA ALA A 11 0.11 -26.57 1.31
C ALA A 11 1.08 -25.53 0.71
N LEU A 12 1.21 -25.48 -0.62
CA LEU A 12 2.02 -24.47 -1.31
C LEU A 12 1.42 -23.06 -1.17
N LEU A 13 0.10 -22.91 -1.25
CA LEU A 13 -0.59 -21.63 -1.02
C LEU A 13 -0.42 -21.13 0.41
N ALA A 14 -0.48 -22.02 1.41
CA ALA A 14 -0.26 -21.67 2.81
C ALA A 14 1.21 -21.30 3.13
N ALA A 15 2.17 -21.88 2.42
CA ALA A 15 3.59 -21.56 2.60
C ALA A 15 3.98 -20.20 1.97
N VAL A 16 3.35 -19.80 0.86
CA VAL A 16 3.61 -18.52 0.18
C VAL A 16 3.03 -17.32 0.93
N SER A 17 1.91 -17.49 1.64
CA SER A 17 1.23 -16.38 2.33
C SER A 17 1.97 -15.84 3.56
N ILE A 18 2.90 -16.60 4.15
CA ILE A 18 3.63 -16.20 5.37
C ILE A 18 4.79 -15.23 5.04
N SER A 19 5.36 -15.29 3.84
CA SER A 19 6.53 -14.46 3.47
C SER A 19 6.19 -12.99 3.20
N THR A 20 4.91 -12.64 3.00
CA THR A 20 4.47 -11.26 2.76
C THR A 20 4.30 -10.40 4.03
N ALA A 21 4.40 -10.99 5.23
CA ALA A 21 4.11 -10.29 6.48
C ALA A 21 5.22 -9.30 6.93
N PHE A 22 6.45 -9.40 6.42
CA PHE A 22 7.58 -8.60 6.92
C PHE A 22 7.78 -7.25 6.21
N ALA A 23 6.97 -6.95 5.20
CA ALA A 23 7.02 -5.66 4.50
C ALA A 23 5.77 -4.81 4.75
N GLN A 24 4.89 -5.20 5.67
CA GLN A 24 3.77 -4.34 6.04
C GLN A 24 4.36 -3.14 6.79
N PRO A 25 4.22 -1.91 6.26
CA PRO A 25 4.48 -0.72 7.04
C PRO A 25 3.64 -0.88 8.30
N GLN A 26 4.30 -0.89 9.46
CA GLN A 26 3.60 -0.86 10.73
C GLN A 26 2.59 0.29 10.63
N ALA A 27 1.32 0.03 10.93
CA ALA A 27 0.27 1.04 10.87
C ALA A 27 0.54 2.10 11.94
N ARG A 28 1.50 2.97 11.66
CA ARG A 28 1.82 4.13 12.46
C ARG A 28 0.84 5.21 12.02
N PRO A 29 0.22 5.93 12.97
CA PRO A 29 -0.55 7.12 12.65
C PRO A 29 0.27 8.00 11.68
N TYR A 30 -0.33 8.36 10.55
CA TYR A 30 0.34 9.19 9.56
C TYR A 30 0.55 10.58 10.14
N ASP A 31 1.77 10.86 10.57
CA ASP A 31 2.21 12.20 10.94
C ASP A 31 2.93 12.85 9.74
N PRO A 32 2.34 13.86 9.09
CA PRO A 32 2.98 14.55 7.97
C PRO A 32 4.27 15.28 8.37
N SER A 33 4.51 15.50 9.67
CA SER A 33 5.68 16.19 10.21
C SER A 33 6.78 15.23 10.68
N ALA A 34 6.49 13.93 10.76
CA ALA A 34 7.48 12.95 11.20
C ALA A 34 8.55 12.72 10.12
N PRO A 35 9.84 12.60 10.50
CA PRO A 35 10.89 12.18 9.57
C PRO A 35 10.57 10.82 8.95
N LYS A 36 10.70 10.72 7.62
CA LYS A 36 10.45 9.49 6.87
C LYS A 36 11.74 8.73 6.60
N THR A 37 11.70 7.42 6.77
CA THR A 37 12.80 6.56 6.31
C THR A 37 12.74 6.41 4.78
N ARG A 38 13.82 5.91 4.18
CA ARG A 38 13.85 5.58 2.74
C ARG A 38 12.80 4.52 2.37
N ALA A 39 12.47 3.61 3.29
CA ALA A 39 11.43 2.62 3.08
C ALA A 39 10.05 3.28 3.05
N ASP A 40 9.77 4.21 3.97
CA ASP A 40 8.50 4.93 4.03
C ASP A 40 8.26 5.78 2.78
N VAL A 41 9.30 6.49 2.29
CA VAL A 41 9.19 7.28 1.06
C VAL A 41 8.89 6.40 -0.15
N ARG A 42 9.47 5.18 -0.22
CA ARG A 42 9.17 4.24 -1.30
C ARG A 42 7.73 3.72 -1.21
N ALA A 43 7.25 3.43 0.01
CA ALA A 43 5.88 3.02 0.24
C ALA A 43 4.89 4.13 -0.14
N ASP A 44 5.16 5.38 0.25
CA ASP A 44 4.38 6.54 -0.18
C ASP A 44 4.33 6.63 -1.71
N LEU A 45 5.48 6.53 -2.40
CA LEU A 45 5.52 6.64 -3.85
C LEU A 45 4.67 5.56 -4.54
N VAL A 46 4.66 4.33 -4.00
CA VAL A 46 3.79 3.25 -4.51
C VAL A 46 2.31 3.62 -4.34
N GLU A 47 1.92 4.16 -3.18
CA GLU A 47 0.54 4.60 -2.92
C GLU A 47 0.11 5.73 -3.87
N TRP A 48 1.00 6.70 -4.10
CA TRP A 48 0.75 7.82 -5.01
C TRP A 48 0.62 7.37 -6.47
N ARG A 49 1.45 6.43 -6.92
CA ARG A 49 1.31 5.83 -8.25
C ARG A 49 0.01 5.05 -8.39
N ALA A 50 -0.40 4.32 -7.36
CA ALA A 50 -1.71 3.66 -7.30
C ALA A 50 -2.90 4.65 -7.22
N ALA A 51 -2.64 5.93 -6.95
CA ALA A 51 -3.61 7.02 -7.05
C ALA A 51 -3.54 7.78 -8.40
N GLY A 52 -2.71 7.31 -9.34
CA GLY A 52 -2.56 7.89 -10.66
C GLY A 52 -1.56 9.05 -10.75
N TYR A 53 -0.65 9.18 -9.79
CA TYR A 53 0.49 10.09 -9.93
C TYR A 53 1.53 9.50 -10.89
N ASP A 54 1.85 10.24 -11.95
CA ASP A 54 2.97 9.97 -12.83
C ASP A 54 3.98 11.12 -12.73
N PRO A 55 5.21 10.90 -12.22
CA PRO A 55 6.22 11.94 -12.13
C PRO A 55 6.76 12.40 -13.50
N LEU A 56 6.52 11.63 -14.57
CA LEU A 56 6.92 11.98 -15.92
C LEU A 56 5.80 12.66 -16.72
N ASP A 57 4.63 12.86 -16.13
CA ASP A 57 3.54 13.61 -16.72
C ASP A 57 3.66 15.09 -16.31
N TRP A 58 4.54 15.78 -17.03
CA TRP A 58 4.80 17.21 -16.90
C TRP A 58 3.75 18.06 -17.63
N ILE A 59 2.96 17.45 -18.52
CA ILE A 59 1.91 18.11 -19.29
C ILE A 59 0.73 18.46 -18.37
N ASP A 60 0.27 17.50 -17.57
CA ASP A 60 -0.86 17.70 -16.65
C ASP A 60 -0.41 18.11 -15.24
N TYR A 61 0.84 18.51 -15.05
CA TYR A 61 1.32 19.04 -13.78
C TYR A 61 0.79 20.48 -13.56
N PRO A 62 0.26 20.84 -12.37
CA PRO A 62 0.21 20.07 -11.12
C PRO A 62 -1.07 19.26 -10.91
N CYS A 63 -2.00 19.25 -11.87
CA CYS A 63 -3.31 18.62 -11.72
C CYS A 63 -3.22 17.12 -11.41
N ASN A 64 -2.27 16.39 -12.00
CA ASN A 64 -2.05 14.97 -11.71
C ASN A 64 -1.66 14.73 -10.24
N ALA A 65 -0.73 15.52 -9.70
CA ALA A 65 -0.25 15.45 -8.33
C ALA A 65 -1.33 15.86 -7.33
N LEU A 66 -2.09 16.93 -7.61
CA LEU A 66 -3.19 17.37 -6.75
C LEU A 66 -4.33 16.34 -6.72
N ARG A 67 -4.65 15.70 -7.85
CA ARG A 67 -5.63 14.62 -7.92
C ARG A 67 -5.19 13.41 -7.10
N ALA A 68 -3.97 12.93 -7.31
CA ALA A 68 -3.42 11.80 -6.57
C ALA A 68 -3.34 12.10 -5.06
N GLY A 69 -2.90 13.31 -4.69
CA GLY A 69 -2.82 13.74 -3.28
C GLY A 69 -4.17 13.71 -2.56
N ARG A 70 -5.26 14.15 -3.22
CA ARG A 70 -6.62 14.05 -2.66
C ARG A 70 -7.06 12.60 -2.43
N ILE A 71 -6.75 11.71 -3.37
CA ILE A 71 -7.09 10.28 -3.26
C ILE A 71 -6.31 9.63 -2.13
N VAL A 72 -5.00 9.89 -2.03
CA VAL A 72 -4.13 9.38 -0.96
C VAL A 72 -4.60 9.88 0.41
N ALA A 73 -4.91 11.17 0.54
CA ALA A 73 -5.42 11.74 1.79
C ALA A 73 -6.74 11.08 2.22
N ALA A 74 -7.67 10.84 1.27
CA ALA A 74 -8.92 10.15 1.55
C ALA A 74 -8.71 8.70 2.02
N ARG A 75 -7.81 7.95 1.36
CA ARG A 75 -7.47 6.56 1.75
C ARG A 75 -6.90 6.50 3.16
N ARG A 76 -5.98 7.40 3.50
CA ARG A 76 -5.37 7.46 4.84
C ARG A 76 -6.38 7.84 5.91
N ALA A 77 -7.31 8.75 5.62
CA ALA A 77 -8.40 9.09 6.53
C ALA A 77 -9.34 7.90 6.79
N GLN A 78 -9.65 7.10 5.77
CA GLN A 78 -10.45 5.88 5.90
C GLN A 78 -9.74 4.85 6.79
N GLN A 79 -8.45 4.60 6.54
CA GLN A 79 -7.64 3.67 7.34
C GLN A 79 -7.54 4.10 8.81
N ALA A 80 -7.36 5.40 9.07
CA ALA A 80 -7.36 5.93 10.42
C ALA A 80 -8.71 5.74 11.14
N GLY A 81 -9.83 5.90 10.43
CA GLY A 81 -11.17 5.63 10.95
C GLY A 81 -11.43 4.15 11.25
N GLU A 82 -10.94 3.25 10.39
CA GLU A 82 -11.02 1.80 10.60
C GLU A 82 -10.24 1.36 11.85
N THR A 83 -9.03 1.90 12.05
CA THR A 83 -8.23 1.60 13.26
C THR A 83 -8.85 2.11 14.56
N MET A 84 -9.77 3.08 14.50
CA MET A 84 -10.43 3.63 15.69
C MET A 84 -11.74 2.90 16.03
N THR A 85 -12.25 2.05 15.13
CA THR A 85 -13.48 1.27 15.32
C THR A 85 -13.23 -0.20 15.65
N GLN A 86 -11.99 -0.68 15.53
CA GLN A 86 -11.52 -1.94 16.13
C GLN A 86 -11.06 -1.73 17.57
#